data_AF-A0A1B7MRI3-F1
#
_entry.id   AF-A0A1B7MRI3-F1
#
_cell.length_a   1.000
_cell.length_b   1.000
_cell.length_c   1.000
_cell.angle_alpha   90.00
_cell.angle_beta   90.00
_cell.angle_gamma   90.00
#
_symmetry.space_group_name_H-M   'P 1'
#
loop_
_entity.id
_entity.type
_entity.pdbx_description
1 polymer ?
#
loop_
_entity_poly.entity_id
_entity_poly.type
_entity_poly.pdbx_seq_one_letter_code
_entity_poly.pdbx_strand_id
1 'polypeptide(L)'
;MRVNLEDFRFSFYMHNTTGTIKDCRAELVEVADKNGCEALQLMNDVLASHLRNKPEEDISWLEENFSRAAHTIVDEWGTIKETILRGSTFYQEVSLKEQMEIVRAFNFGTTGHFYNCANGHTFVIGECGLAVQRSICPECGSPVGGQSYQLDGTNTRANSFDNLAGQSLVV
;
A
#
# COMPACT_ATOMS: atom_id res chain seq x y z
N MET A 1 26.09 -4.63 -4.77
CA MET A 1 24.69 -5.08 -4.96
C MET A 1 23.86 -4.92 -3.69
N ARG A 2 24.15 -5.63 -2.59
CA ARG A 2 23.33 -5.58 -1.37
C ARG A 2 23.32 -4.21 -0.66
N VAL A 3 24.47 -3.54 -0.55
CA VAL A 3 24.57 -2.23 0.10
C VAL A 3 23.64 -1.20 -0.58
N ASN A 4 23.72 -1.08 -1.90
CA ASN A 4 22.85 -0.20 -2.68
C ASN A 4 21.36 -0.51 -2.48
N LEU A 5 21.00 -1.79 -2.34
CA LEU A 5 19.61 -2.20 -2.08
C LEU A 5 19.14 -1.69 -0.71
N GLU A 6 19.94 -1.87 0.34
CA GLU A 6 19.57 -1.41 1.68
C GLU A 6 19.54 0.12 1.80
N ASP A 7 20.49 0.82 1.16
CA ASP A 7 20.51 2.28 1.12
C ASP A 7 19.26 2.84 0.40
N PHE A 8 18.86 2.19 -0.70
CA PHE A 8 17.64 2.55 -1.41
C PHE A 8 16.39 2.23 -0.58
N ARG A 9 16.32 1.07 0.08
CA ARG A 9 15.19 0.72 0.97
C ARG A 9 15.02 1.76 2.07
N PHE A 10 16.11 2.19 2.68
CA PHE A 10 16.06 3.24 3.70
C PHE A 10 15.55 4.56 3.13
N SER A 11 16.06 4.98 1.96
CA SER A 11 15.63 6.20 1.29
C SER A 11 14.15 6.15 0.91
N PHE A 12 13.71 5.03 0.33
CA PHE A 12 12.31 4.78 -0.01
C PHE A 12 11.41 4.84 1.23
N TYR A 13 11.83 4.20 2.33
CA TYR A 13 11.13 4.26 3.62
C TYR A 13 10.98 5.71 4.10
N MET A 14 12.05 6.51 4.05
CA MET A 14 12.01 7.91 4.47
C MET A 14 11.06 8.76 3.60
N HIS A 15 11.11 8.61 2.27
CA HIS A 15 10.18 9.30 1.37
C HIS A 15 8.73 8.90 1.61
N ASN A 16 8.51 7.63 1.95
CA ASN A 16 7.20 7.11 2.28
C ASN A 16 6.67 7.71 3.60
N THR A 17 7.46 7.64 4.68
CA THR A 17 7.06 8.14 6.01
C THR A 17 6.84 9.65 6.03
N THR A 18 7.57 10.40 5.21
CA THR A 18 7.44 11.87 5.10
C THR A 18 6.34 12.32 4.14
N GLY A 19 5.70 11.39 3.41
CA GLY A 19 4.68 11.70 2.40
C GLY A 19 5.21 12.31 1.11
N THR A 20 6.53 12.51 1.00
CA THR A 20 7.21 13.10 -0.18
C THR A 20 7.29 12.16 -1.37
N ILE A 21 6.95 10.88 -1.18
CA ILE A 21 6.90 9.87 -2.23
C ILE A 21 6.06 10.29 -3.45
N LYS A 22 5.02 11.10 -3.26
CA LYS A 22 4.17 11.58 -4.36
C LYS A 22 4.95 12.43 -5.37
N ASP A 23 5.96 13.15 -4.91
CA ASP A 23 6.74 14.10 -5.71
C ASP A 23 7.93 13.43 -6.40
N CYS A 24 8.50 12.39 -5.78
CA CYS A 24 9.69 11.69 -6.30
C CYS A 24 9.41 10.29 -6.84
N ARG A 25 8.15 9.89 -7.01
CA ARG A 25 7.77 8.52 -7.40
C ARG A 25 8.41 8.07 -8.71
N ALA A 26 8.34 8.90 -9.75
CA ALA A 26 8.90 8.57 -11.07
C ALA A 26 10.42 8.36 -10.99
N GLU A 27 11.11 9.23 -10.25
CA GLU A 27 12.54 9.13 -10.00
C GLU A 27 12.89 7.85 -9.21
N LEU A 28 12.13 7.54 -8.15
CA LEU A 28 12.33 6.31 -7.37
C LEU A 28 12.14 5.04 -8.22
N VAL A 29 11.17 5.02 -9.14
CA VAL A 29 11.00 3.91 -10.10
C VAL A 29 12.21 3.79 -11.01
N GLU A 30 12.68 4.91 -11.57
CA GLU A 30 13.82 4.94 -12.48
C GLU A 30 15.10 4.47 -11.77
N VAL A 31 15.33 4.92 -10.54
CA VAL A 31 16.47 4.50 -9.72
C VAL A 31 16.39 3.01 -9.39
N ALA A 32 15.21 2.51 -8.98
CA ALA A 32 15.01 1.09 -8.68
C ALA A 32 15.23 0.22 -9.93
N ASP A 33 14.72 0.65 -11.09
CA ASP A 33 14.89 -0.07 -12.35
C ASP A 33 16.36 -0.12 -12.78
N LYS A 34 17.03 1.03 -12.77
CA LYS A 34 18.46 1.12 -13.10
C LYS A 34 19.31 0.23 -12.20
N ASN A 35 19.13 0.32 -10.88
CA ASN A 35 19.90 -0.50 -9.95
C ASN A 35 19.58 -2.00 -10.11
N GLY A 36 18.33 -2.35 -10.39
CA GLY A 36 17.92 -3.72 -10.70
C GLY A 36 18.60 -4.27 -11.96
N CYS A 37 18.65 -3.48 -13.04
CA CYS A 37 19.35 -3.85 -14.26
C CYS A 37 20.87 -4.00 -14.05
N GLU A 38 21.50 -3.07 -13.33
CA GLU A 38 22.93 -3.15 -13.00
C GLU A 38 23.25 -4.38 -12.13
N ALA A 39 22.38 -4.71 -11.16
CA ALA A 39 22.48 -5.91 -10.34
C ALA A 39 22.37 -7.20 -11.18
N LEU A 40 21.40 -7.26 -12.11
CA LEU A 40 21.21 -8.39 -13.01
C LEU A 40 22.41 -8.57 -13.95
N GLN A 41 22.92 -7.48 -14.52
CA GLN A 41 24.08 -7.51 -15.40
C GLN A 41 25.32 -8.01 -14.65
N LEU A 42 25.58 -7.48 -13.46
CA LEU A 42 26.71 -7.91 -12.63
C LEU A 42 26.62 -9.41 -12.27
N MET A 43 25.42 -9.89 -11.92
CA MET A 43 25.20 -11.31 -11.65
C MET A 43 25.54 -12.16 -12.88
N ASN A 44 25.02 -11.81 -14.06
CA ASN A 44 25.28 -12.55 -15.30
C ASN A 44 26.76 -12.52 -15.70
N ASP A 45 27.43 -11.38 -15.54
CA ASP A 45 28.85 -11.24 -15.86
C ASP A 45 29.73 -12.13 -14.97
N VAL A 46 29.42 -12.19 -13.66
CA VAL A 46 30.12 -13.06 -12.72
C VAL A 46 29.88 -14.54 -13.05
N LEU A 47 28.64 -14.93 -13.30
CA LEU A 47 28.30 -16.31 -13.68
C LEU A 47 29.01 -16.72 -14.98
N ALA A 48 28.97 -15.88 -16.01
CA ALA A 48 29.61 -16.16 -17.28
C ALA A 48 31.14 -16.21 -17.16
N SER A 49 31.75 -15.35 -16.33
CA SER A 49 33.19 -15.36 -16.07
C SER A 49 33.62 -16.63 -15.32
N HIS A 50 32.82 -17.09 -14.36
CA HIS A 50 33.09 -18.32 -13.62
C HIS A 50 33.07 -19.54 -14.55
N LEU A 51 32.00 -19.69 -15.35
CA LEU A 51 31.86 -20.80 -16.31
C LEU A 51 32.99 -20.85 -17.34
N ARG A 52 33.51 -19.69 -17.76
CA ARG A 52 34.66 -19.61 -18.70
C ARG A 52 35.98 -20.04 -18.07
N ASN A 53 36.23 -19.65 -16.82
CA ASN A 53 37.53 -19.84 -16.18
C ASN A 53 37.65 -21.17 -15.45
N LYS A 54 36.54 -21.74 -14.96
CA LYS A 54 36.54 -22.97 -14.16
C LYS A 54 35.29 -23.82 -14.45
N PRO A 55 35.23 -24.49 -15.61
CA PRO A 55 34.09 -25.34 -15.97
C PRO A 55 33.97 -26.61 -15.12
N GLU A 56 35.02 -27.04 -14.42
CA GLU A 56 35.04 -28.24 -13.56
C GLU A 56 34.73 -27.97 -12.08
N GLU A 57 34.62 -26.69 -11.66
CA GLU A 57 34.30 -26.36 -10.27
C GLU A 57 32.80 -26.57 -10.00
N ASP A 58 32.47 -27.12 -8.82
CA ASP A 58 31.14 -27.62 -8.48
C ASP A 58 30.11 -26.47 -8.60
N ILE A 59 29.26 -26.51 -9.63
CA ILE A 59 28.20 -25.51 -9.88
C ILE A 59 27.37 -25.27 -8.62
N SER A 60 27.23 -26.31 -7.80
CA SER A 60 26.62 -26.29 -6.48
C SER A 60 27.25 -25.25 -5.54
N TRP A 61 28.60 -25.16 -5.49
CA TRP A 61 29.30 -24.17 -4.66
C TRP A 61 29.01 -22.75 -5.13
N LEU A 62 29.02 -22.51 -6.44
CA LEU A 62 28.71 -21.19 -7.00
C LEU A 62 27.26 -20.80 -6.70
N GLU A 63 26.34 -21.75 -6.81
CA GLU A 63 24.93 -21.55 -6.49
C GLU A 63 24.73 -21.15 -5.03
N GLU A 64 25.33 -21.90 -4.10
CA GLU A 64 25.18 -21.69 -2.65
C GLU A 64 25.83 -20.39 -2.16
N ASN A 65 27.01 -20.04 -2.69
CA ASN A 65 27.81 -18.93 -2.20
C ASN A 65 27.53 -17.61 -2.92
N PHE A 66 27.04 -17.66 -4.16
CA PHE A 66 26.85 -16.46 -4.97
C PHE A 66 25.46 -16.40 -5.61
N SER A 67 25.13 -17.34 -6.50
CA SER A 67 24.00 -17.20 -7.43
C SER A 67 22.69 -17.00 -6.69
N ARG A 68 22.44 -17.80 -5.64
CA ARG A 68 21.21 -17.70 -4.85
C ARG A 68 21.03 -16.31 -4.22
N ALA A 69 22.07 -15.79 -3.59
CA ALA A 69 22.03 -14.46 -2.96
C ALA A 69 21.92 -13.34 -4.02
N ALA A 70 22.60 -13.49 -5.15
CA ALA A 70 22.54 -12.54 -6.26
C ALA A 70 21.12 -12.49 -6.87
N HIS A 71 20.51 -13.65 -7.11
CA HIS A 71 19.12 -13.75 -7.58
C HIS A 71 18.15 -13.07 -6.61
N THR A 72 18.26 -13.36 -5.31
CA THR A 72 17.42 -12.69 -4.30
C THR A 72 17.55 -11.17 -4.37
N ILE A 73 18.77 -10.63 -4.52
CA ILE A 73 18.96 -9.17 -4.63
C ILE A 73 18.29 -8.61 -5.90
N VAL A 74 18.39 -9.31 -7.03
CA VAL A 74 17.73 -8.90 -8.28
C VAL A 74 16.21 -8.93 -8.15
N ASP A 75 15.66 -9.98 -7.55
CA ASP A 75 14.22 -10.14 -7.33
C ASP A 75 13.67 -9.06 -6.37
N GLU A 76 14.44 -8.69 -5.34
CA GLU A 76 14.08 -7.61 -4.41
C GLU A 76 13.98 -6.25 -5.14
N TRP A 77 14.89 -5.95 -6.08
CA TRP A 77 14.77 -4.74 -6.90
C TRP A 77 13.48 -4.71 -7.72
N GLY A 78 13.12 -5.83 -8.35
CA GLY A 78 11.85 -5.96 -9.07
C GLY A 78 10.64 -5.77 -8.16
N THR A 79 10.68 -6.36 -6.97
CA THR A 79 9.62 -6.25 -5.96
C THR A 79 9.44 -4.81 -5.47
N ILE A 80 10.53 -4.09 -5.22
CA ILE A 80 10.51 -2.68 -4.81
C ILE A 80 9.95 -1.80 -5.93
N LYS A 81 10.42 -2.00 -7.17
CA LYS A 81 9.92 -1.26 -8.34
C LYS A 81 8.41 -1.44 -8.50
N GLU A 82 7.92 -2.67 -8.43
CA GLU A 82 6.48 -2.98 -8.49
C GLU A 82 5.71 -2.34 -7.33
N THR A 83 6.28 -2.31 -6.12
CA THR A 83 5.65 -1.67 -4.95
C THR A 83 5.49 -0.16 -5.16
N ILE A 84 6.51 0.50 -5.72
CA ILE A 84 6.46 1.93 -6.07
C ILE A 84 5.47 2.16 -7.22
N LEU A 85 5.47 1.29 -8.25
CA LEU A 85 4.60 1.41 -9.44
C LEU A 85 3.14 1.17 -9.15
N ARG A 86 2.80 0.19 -8.30
CA ARG A 86 1.43 -0.02 -7.83
C ARG A 86 0.95 1.12 -6.96
N GLY A 87 1.86 2.03 -6.61
CA GLY A 87 1.55 3.24 -5.89
C GLY A 87 0.93 2.86 -4.61
N SER A 88 1.71 2.08 -3.85
CA SER A 88 1.47 1.79 -2.47
C SER A 88 0.17 2.40 -1.99
N THR A 89 -0.92 1.63 -2.11
CA THR A 89 -2.17 1.95 -1.45
C THR A 89 -1.88 1.87 0.03
N PHE A 90 -1.20 2.88 0.55
CA PHE A 90 -0.96 3.07 1.95
C PHE A 90 -2.21 3.77 2.45
N TYR A 91 -2.95 3.03 3.26
CA TYR A 91 -3.85 3.58 4.25
C TYR A 91 -3.01 4.47 5.16
N GLN A 92 -2.85 5.73 4.77
CA GLN A 92 -2.49 6.77 5.72
C GLN A 92 -3.75 7.01 6.55
N GLU A 93 -3.62 6.93 7.87
CA GLU A 93 -4.72 7.33 8.75
C GLU A 93 -5.10 8.78 8.41
N VAL A 94 -6.36 8.97 8.01
CA VAL A 94 -6.90 10.28 7.67
C VAL A 94 -6.74 11.17 8.90
N SER A 95 -6.04 12.31 8.78
CA SER A 95 -5.83 13.20 9.91
C SER A 95 -7.16 13.74 10.42
N LEU A 96 -7.22 14.15 11.70
CA LEU A 96 -8.45 14.73 12.28
C LEU A 96 -8.99 15.89 11.43
N LYS A 97 -8.11 16.74 10.88
CA LYS A 97 -8.50 17.85 10.02
C LYS A 97 -9.16 17.37 8.73
N GLU A 98 -8.56 16.38 8.05
CA GLU A 98 -9.12 15.81 6.83
C GLU A 98 -10.44 15.06 7.12
N GLN A 99 -10.55 14.36 8.26
CA GLN A 99 -11.82 13.75 8.69
C GLN A 99 -12.91 14.81 8.87
N MET A 100 -12.60 15.95 9.49
CA MET A 100 -13.53 17.07 9.62
C MET A 100 -13.92 17.69 8.28
N GLU A 101 -12.97 17.83 7.35
CA GLU A 101 -13.24 18.33 6.00
C GLU A 101 -14.17 17.39 5.22
N ILE A 102 -13.96 16.07 5.32
CA ILE A 102 -14.83 15.05 4.73
C ILE A 102 -16.24 15.16 5.30
N VAL A 103 -16.36 15.20 6.63
CA VAL A 103 -17.65 15.35 7.33
C VAL A 103 -18.39 16.62 6.89
N ARG A 104 -17.68 17.75 6.77
CA ARG A 104 -18.26 19.01 6.28
C ARG A 104 -18.67 18.93 4.82
N ALA A 105 -17.89 18.28 3.97
CA ALA A 105 -18.18 18.16 2.54
C ALA A 105 -19.47 17.37 2.27
N PHE A 106 -19.75 16.34 3.07
CA PHE A 106 -20.98 15.57 2.96
C PHE A 106 -22.22 16.32 3.46
N ASN A 107 -22.07 17.24 4.43
CA ASN A 107 -23.11 18.15 4.91
C ASN A 107 -24.48 17.46 5.20
N PHE A 108 -24.47 16.31 5.86
CA PHE A 108 -25.68 15.51 6.06
C PHE A 108 -26.75 16.13 6.96
N GLY A 109 -26.49 17.28 7.60
CA GLY A 109 -27.42 17.97 8.50
C GLY A 109 -27.72 17.23 9.82
N THR A 110 -27.52 15.91 9.86
CA THR A 110 -27.69 15.00 10.99
C THR A 110 -26.52 14.03 11.12
N THR A 111 -26.32 13.46 12.31
CA THR A 111 -25.35 12.39 12.57
C THR A 111 -25.93 11.02 12.20
N GLY A 112 -25.09 9.99 12.06
CA GLY A 112 -25.53 8.60 11.83
C GLY A 112 -25.42 8.12 10.38
N HIS A 113 -24.54 8.73 9.58
CA HIS A 113 -24.34 8.36 8.17
C HIS A 113 -23.08 7.53 7.94
N PHE A 114 -22.17 7.47 8.92
CA PHE A 114 -20.89 6.80 8.80
C PHE A 114 -20.92 5.42 9.45
N TYR A 115 -20.47 4.41 8.71
CA TYR A 115 -20.48 3.00 9.11
C TYR A 115 -19.15 2.34 8.78
N ASN A 116 -18.85 1.21 9.40
CA ASN A 116 -17.68 0.40 9.12
C ASN A 116 -18.11 -1.01 8.69
N CYS A 117 -17.41 -1.56 7.69
CA CYS A 117 -17.58 -2.96 7.31
C CYS A 117 -17.00 -3.89 8.40
N ALA A 118 -17.15 -5.21 8.23
CA ALA A 118 -16.66 -6.19 9.21
C ALA A 118 -15.14 -6.11 9.48
N ASN A 119 -14.37 -5.57 8.51
CA ASN A 119 -12.92 -5.38 8.60
C ASN A 119 -12.52 -3.95 9.00
N GLY A 120 -13.47 -3.07 9.33
CA GLY A 120 -13.18 -1.73 9.84
C GLY A 120 -13.10 -0.60 8.80
N HIS A 121 -13.30 -0.88 7.52
CA HIS A 121 -13.27 0.16 6.48
C HIS A 121 -14.52 1.03 6.52
N THR A 122 -14.32 2.35 6.62
CA THR A 122 -15.40 3.32 6.75
C THR A 122 -16.11 3.55 5.41
N PHE A 123 -17.43 3.45 5.42
CA PHE A 123 -18.31 3.76 4.31
C PHE A 123 -19.47 4.65 4.76
N VAL A 124 -20.17 5.22 3.79
CA VAL A 124 -21.24 6.18 4.05
C VAL A 124 -22.55 5.65 3.47
N ILE A 125 -23.63 5.77 4.25
CA ILE A 125 -25.00 5.59 3.76
C ILE A 125 -25.62 6.98 3.60
N GLY A 126 -25.91 7.35 2.35
CA GLY A 126 -26.52 8.64 2.02
C GLY A 126 -28.02 8.73 2.38
N GLU A 127 -28.68 9.79 1.90
CA GLU A 127 -30.11 10.05 2.09
C GLU A 127 -30.53 10.15 3.57
N CYS A 128 -31.34 9.22 4.06
CA CYS A 128 -31.81 9.19 5.44
C CYS A 128 -30.84 8.49 6.42
N GLY A 129 -29.66 8.07 5.94
CA GLY A 129 -28.64 7.39 6.75
C GLY A 129 -28.96 5.93 7.08
N LEU A 130 -30.12 5.41 6.69
CA LEU A 130 -30.53 4.03 7.00
C LEU A 130 -30.29 3.07 5.83
N ALA A 131 -29.91 1.84 6.18
CA ALA A 131 -29.53 0.84 5.21
C ALA A 131 -30.74 0.25 4.46
N VAL A 132 -30.88 0.62 3.19
CA VAL A 132 -31.93 0.11 2.28
C VAL A 132 -31.37 -0.69 1.10
N GLN A 133 -30.06 -0.60 0.87
CA GLN A 133 -29.35 -1.29 -0.20
C GLN A 133 -28.10 -2.01 0.35
N ARG A 134 -27.82 -3.20 -0.19
CA ARG A 134 -26.57 -3.93 0.05
C ARG A 134 -25.60 -3.70 -1.10
N SER A 135 -24.31 -3.64 -0.76
CA SER A 135 -23.20 -3.58 -1.69
C SER A 135 -22.00 -4.37 -1.12
N ILE A 136 -20.84 -4.25 -1.75
CA ILE A 136 -19.60 -4.90 -1.37
C ILE A 136 -18.55 -3.83 -1.04
N CYS A 137 -17.78 -4.03 0.03
CA CYS A 137 -16.64 -3.18 0.36
C CYS A 137 -15.60 -3.29 -0.77
N PRO A 138 -15.22 -2.18 -1.43
CA PRO A 138 -14.29 -2.20 -2.55
C PRO A 138 -12.86 -2.60 -2.12
N GLU A 139 -12.57 -2.56 -0.82
CA GLU A 139 -11.24 -2.81 -0.27
C GLU A 139 -11.03 -4.27 0.15
N CYS A 140 -12.01 -4.88 0.83
CA CYS A 140 -11.88 -6.23 1.39
C CYS A 140 -12.96 -7.22 0.96
N GLY A 141 -13.93 -6.79 0.15
CA GLY A 141 -14.97 -7.67 -0.37
C GLY A 141 -16.05 -8.08 0.64
N SER A 142 -16.03 -7.57 1.87
CA SER A 142 -17.07 -7.86 2.86
C SER A 142 -18.40 -7.17 2.51
N PRO A 143 -19.55 -7.75 2.89
CA PRO A 143 -20.85 -7.13 2.64
C PRO A 143 -20.97 -5.80 3.39
N VAL A 144 -21.50 -4.77 2.71
CA VAL A 144 -21.77 -3.45 3.30
C VAL A 144 -23.23 -3.03 3.06
N GLY A 145 -23.77 -2.21 3.95
CA GLY A 145 -25.14 -1.70 3.86
C GLY A 145 -26.15 -2.63 4.50
N GLY A 146 -27.31 -2.84 3.87
CA GLY A 146 -28.44 -3.51 4.51
C GLY A 146 -29.73 -3.47 3.70
N GLN A 147 -30.83 -3.92 4.28
CA GLN A 147 -32.15 -3.93 3.62
C GLN A 147 -33.25 -3.60 4.63
N SER A 148 -34.36 -3.04 4.15
CA SER A 148 -35.53 -2.75 5.00
C SER A 148 -35.18 -1.92 6.25
N TYR A 149 -34.31 -0.93 6.07
CA TYR A 149 -33.80 -0.06 7.15
C TYR A 149 -32.98 -0.78 8.23
N GLN A 150 -32.59 -2.04 7.98
CA GLN A 150 -31.74 -2.83 8.86
C GLN A 150 -30.36 -2.98 8.24
N LEU A 151 -29.36 -2.51 8.99
CA LEU A 151 -27.95 -2.69 8.67
C LEU A 151 -27.60 -4.19 8.73
N ASP A 152 -26.71 -4.64 7.86
CA ASP A 152 -26.12 -5.96 7.96
C ASP A 152 -25.47 -6.15 9.34
N GLY A 153 -25.70 -7.31 9.96
CA GLY A 153 -25.25 -7.58 11.33
C GLY A 153 -23.73 -7.59 11.50
N THR A 154 -22.98 -7.69 10.39
CA THR A 154 -21.51 -7.61 10.39
C THR A 154 -20.97 -6.19 10.31
N ASN A 155 -21.81 -5.20 10.04
CA ASN A 155 -21.42 -3.80 9.93
C ASN A 155 -21.60 -3.08 11.28
N THR A 156 -20.81 -2.05 11.53
CA THR A 156 -20.85 -1.27 12.78
C THR A 156 -20.96 0.23 12.48
N ARG A 157 -21.35 1.05 13.46
CA ARG A 157 -21.31 2.51 13.31
C ARG A 157 -19.89 3.04 13.46
N ALA A 158 -19.52 3.99 12.62
CA ALA A 158 -18.24 4.67 12.71
C ALA A 158 -18.34 5.86 13.69
N ASN A 159 -18.45 5.55 14.98
CA ASN A 159 -18.69 6.53 16.05
C ASN A 159 -17.69 7.72 16.04
N SER A 160 -16.45 7.50 15.61
CA SER A 160 -15.45 8.55 15.47
C SER A 160 -15.90 9.65 14.48
N PHE A 161 -16.40 9.28 13.31
CA PHE A 161 -16.90 10.22 12.30
C PHE A 161 -18.24 10.83 12.69
N ASP A 162 -19.14 10.04 13.29
CA ASP A 162 -20.43 10.55 13.79
C ASP A 162 -20.25 11.61 14.89
N ASN A 163 -19.26 11.43 15.78
CA ASN A 163 -18.93 12.42 16.81
C ASN A 163 -18.39 13.72 16.21
N LEU A 164 -17.55 13.64 15.16
CA LEU A 164 -17.05 14.81 14.44
C LEU A 164 -18.15 15.56 13.69
N ALA A 165 -19.14 14.84 13.14
CA ALA A 165 -20.34 15.42 12.53
C ALA A 165 -21.17 16.19 13.55
N GLY A 166 -21.36 15.64 14.75
CA GLY A 166 -22.07 16.32 15.83
C GLY A 166 -21.39 17.62 16.30
N GLN A 167 -20.06 17.68 16.28
CA GLN A 167 -19.30 18.88 16.68
C GLN A 167 -19.26 19.96 15.58
N SER A 168 -19.27 19.57 14.30
CA SER A 168 -19.24 20.55 13.19
C SER A 168 -20.57 21.29 12.98
N LEU A 169 -21.69 20.78 13.52
CA LEU A 169 -23.02 21.40 13.44
C LEU A 169 -23.26 22.48 14.52
N VAL A 170 -22.29 22.76 15.40
CA VAL A 170 -22.42 23.70 16.54
C VAL A 170 -21.77 25.08 16.25
N VAL A 171 -21.66 25.48 14.98
CA VAL A 171 -21.12 26.80 14.59
C VAL A 171 -22.18 27.64 13.89
#